data_AF-A0A820SCX2-F1
#
_entry.id   AF-A0A820SCX2-F1
#
_cell.length_a   1.000
_cell.length_b   1.000
_cell.length_c   1.000
_cell.angle_alpha   90.00
_cell.angle_beta   90.00
_cell.angle_gamma   90.00
#
_symmetry.space_group_name_H-M   'P 1'
#
loop_
_entity.id
_entity.type
_entity.pdbx_description
1 polymer ?
#
loop_
_entity_poly.entity_id
_entity_poly.type
_entity_poly.pdbx_seq_one_letter_code
_entity_poly.pdbx_strand_id
1 'polypeptide(L)'
;GRIDILPQLAYADEIAYKSLELFNKYFDITYPLPKIEHFAVPDFSAGAMENFGLVIYREVGVFFDEKTVSASRKQYITTVVAHEIAHQWFGNLVSPAWWGEL
;
A
#
# COMPACT_ATOMS: atom_id res chain seq x y z
N GLY A 1 11.89 6.16 -15.65
CA GLY A 1 10.79 6.19 -14.68
C GLY A 1 10.33 7.62 -14.48
N ARG A 2 9.08 7.84 -14.07
CA ARG A 2 8.53 9.16 -13.71
C ARG A 2 9.15 9.62 -12.38
N ILE A 3 10.31 10.27 -12.43
CA ILE A 3 11.02 10.75 -11.23
C ILE A 3 10.38 12.03 -10.69
N ASP A 4 9.69 12.77 -11.57
CA ASP A 4 8.93 13.98 -11.31
C ASP A 4 7.84 13.82 -10.25
N ILE A 5 7.35 12.59 -10.03
CA ILE A 5 6.28 12.29 -9.09
C ILE A 5 6.75 11.74 -7.73
N LEU A 6 8.06 11.52 -7.53
CA LEU A 6 8.58 10.95 -6.28
C LEU A 6 8.20 11.77 -5.02
N PRO A 7 8.24 13.12 -5.04
CA PRO A 7 7.82 13.90 -3.88
C PRO A 7 6.37 13.63 -3.47
N GLN A 8 5.49 13.35 -4.44
CA GLN A 8 4.06 13.09 -4.21
C GLN A 8 3.80 11.70 -3.62
N LEU A 9 4.80 10.81 -3.61
CA LEU A 9 4.71 9.45 -3.07
C LEU A 9 5.28 9.35 -1.64
N ALA A 10 6.01 10.36 -1.16
CA ALA A 10 6.67 10.32 0.15
C ALA A 10 5.68 10.07 1.31
N TYR A 11 4.48 10.61 1.23
CA TYR A 11 3.44 10.36 2.24
C TYR A 11 2.95 8.91 2.21
N ALA A 12 2.77 8.32 1.03
CA ALA A 12 2.35 6.93 0.90
C ALA A 12 3.43 5.98 1.47
N ASP A 13 4.71 6.26 1.21
CA ASP A 13 5.84 5.52 1.77
C ASP A 13 5.89 5.60 3.32
N GLU A 14 5.66 6.79 3.88
CA GLU A 14 5.58 6.98 5.34
C GLU A 14 4.44 6.14 5.95
N ILE A 15 3.26 6.13 5.33
CA ILE A 15 2.14 5.31 5.80
C ILE A 15 2.44 3.82 5.65
N ALA A 16 3.11 3.41 4.58
CA ALA A 16 3.48 2.02 4.37
C ALA A 16 4.42 1.53 5.49
N TYR A 17 5.46 2.30 5.80
CA TYR A 17 6.38 2.01 6.89
C TYR A 17 5.67 1.89 8.25
N LYS A 18 4.82 2.87 8.60
CA LYS A 18 4.07 2.86 9.87
C LYS A 18 3.09 1.69 9.96
N SER A 19 2.44 1.35 8.84
CA SER A 19 1.50 0.22 8.78
C SER A 19 2.23 -1.11 8.95
N LEU A 20 3.41 -1.25 8.32
CA LEU A 20 4.25 -2.43 8.45
C LEU A 20 4.71 -2.64 9.90
N GLU A 21 5.23 -1.59 10.55
CA GLU A 21 5.61 -1.64 11.97
C GLU A 21 4.42 -2.01 12.87
N LEU A 22 3.26 -1.39 12.62
CA LEU A 22 2.04 -1.64 13.37
C LEU A 22 1.62 -3.11 13.25
N PHE A 23 1.55 -3.66 12.03
CA PHE A 23 1.09 -5.04 11.82
C PHE A 23 2.09 -6.08 12.28
N ASN A 24 3.39 -5.84 12.10
CA ASN A 24 4.43 -6.68 12.71
C ASN A 24 4.19 -6.84 14.22
N LYS A 25 3.93 -5.73 14.91
CA LYS A 25 3.67 -5.73 16.35
C LYS A 25 2.30 -6.31 16.72
N TYR A 26 1.26 -5.97 15.95
CA TYR A 26 -0.12 -6.32 16.27
C TYR A 26 -0.39 -7.81 16.07
N PHE A 27 0.16 -8.41 15.02
CA PHE A 27 0.00 -9.85 14.74
C PHE A 27 1.06 -10.72 15.40
N ASP A 28 2.09 -10.11 16.02
CA ASP A 28 3.26 -10.80 16.58
C ASP A 28 3.96 -11.73 15.57
N ILE A 29 3.94 -11.32 14.30
CA ILE A 29 4.52 -12.04 13.17
C ILE A 29 5.28 -11.02 12.34
N THR A 30 6.59 -11.18 12.22
CA THR A 30 7.41 -10.31 11.37
C THR A 30 7.15 -10.60 9.90
N TYR A 31 7.00 -9.54 9.10
CA TYR A 31 6.97 -9.62 7.65
C TYR A 31 8.18 -10.43 7.12
N PRO A 32 7.96 -11.48 6.31
CA PRO A 32 8.98 -12.50 6.07
C PRO A 32 9.97 -12.15 4.95
N LEU A 33 9.67 -11.19 4.08
CA LEU A 33 10.55 -10.81 2.97
C LEU A 33 11.49 -9.66 3.39
N PRO A 34 12.69 -9.56 2.79
CA PRO A 34 13.69 -8.55 3.19
C PRO A 34 13.31 -7.12 2.80
N LYS A 35 12.34 -6.94 1.89
CA LYS A 35 11.87 -5.64 1.43
C LYS A 35 10.43 -5.71 0.92
N ILE A 36 9.77 -4.56 0.89
CA ILE A 36 8.52 -4.31 0.18
C ILE A 36 8.77 -3.14 -0.76
N GLU A 37 8.44 -3.32 -2.04
CA GLU A 37 8.52 -2.26 -3.05
C GLU A 37 7.12 -1.71 -3.32
N HIS A 38 7.04 -0.39 -3.50
CA HIS A 38 5.79 0.31 -3.81
C HIS A 38 5.91 0.94 -5.19
N PHE A 39 5.02 0.59 -6.11
CA PHE A 39 5.10 1.03 -7.51
C PHE A 39 3.82 1.72 -7.96
N ALA A 40 3.91 2.99 -8.32
CA ALA A 40 2.80 3.77 -8.85
C ALA A 40 2.77 3.68 -10.38
N VAL A 41 1.65 3.24 -10.96
CA VAL A 41 1.46 3.09 -12.41
C VAL A 41 0.38 4.05 -12.93
N PRO A 42 0.56 4.67 -14.12
CA PRO A 42 -0.40 5.63 -14.66
C PRO A 42 -1.76 5.00 -14.99
N ASP A 43 -1.73 3.79 -15.52
CA ASP A 43 -2.92 3.05 -15.93
C ASP A 43 -2.95 1.69 -15.22
N PHE A 44 -4.01 1.49 -14.45
CA PHE A 44 -4.27 0.28 -13.69
C PHE A 44 -5.78 0.14 -13.54
N SER A 45 -6.28 -1.07 -13.82
CA SER A 45 -7.72 -1.36 -13.77
C SER A 45 -8.25 -1.33 -12.34
N ALA A 46 -7.46 -1.82 -11.38
CA ALA A 46 -7.76 -1.74 -9.97
C ALA A 46 -7.25 -0.41 -9.35
N GLY A 47 -7.65 -0.13 -8.11
CA GLY A 47 -7.12 1.02 -7.36
C GLY A 47 -5.69 0.77 -6.87
N ALA A 48 -5.45 -0.43 -6.35
CA ALA A 48 -4.16 -0.96 -5.92
C ALA A 48 -4.22 -2.50 -5.92
N MET A 49 -3.08 -3.16 -5.71
CA MET A 49 -2.97 -4.62 -5.64
C MET A 49 -1.77 -5.03 -4.77
N GLU A 50 -2.00 -6.07 -3.97
CA GLU A 50 -1.21 -6.44 -2.79
C GLU A 50 -0.01 -7.37 -3.06
N ASN A 51 0.50 -7.47 -4.30
CA ASN A 51 1.44 -8.54 -4.65
C ASN A 51 2.58 -8.66 -3.64
N PHE A 52 2.91 -9.90 -3.24
CA PHE A 52 3.80 -10.14 -2.10
C PHE A 52 5.20 -9.57 -2.33
N GLY A 53 5.54 -8.50 -1.60
CA GLY A 53 6.81 -7.79 -1.73
C GLY A 53 6.85 -6.71 -2.82
N LEU A 54 5.79 -6.54 -3.61
CA LEU A 54 5.65 -5.49 -4.63
C LEU A 54 4.20 -4.99 -4.70
N VAL A 55 3.89 -3.96 -3.93
CA VAL A 55 2.56 -3.36 -3.95
C VAL A 55 2.43 -2.40 -5.13
N ILE A 56 1.38 -2.56 -5.93
CA ILE A 56 1.11 -1.73 -7.10
C ILE A 56 -0.05 -0.79 -6.80
N TYR A 57 0.10 0.50 -7.12
CA TYR A 57 -0.95 1.50 -6.98
C TYR A 57 -1.23 2.17 -8.32
N ARG A 58 -2.47 2.55 -8.55
CA ARG A 58 -2.75 3.57 -9.56
C ARG A 58 -2.19 4.91 -9.06
N GLU A 59 -1.45 5.64 -9.90
CA GLU A 59 -0.80 6.93 -9.54
C GLU A 59 -1.74 7.87 -8.79
N VAL A 60 -2.93 8.10 -9.36
CA VAL A 60 -3.94 8.96 -8.74
C VAL A 60 -4.32 8.46 -7.33
N GLY A 61 -4.29 7.16 -7.06
CA GLY A 61 -4.68 6.60 -5.78
C GLY A 61 -3.77 7.00 -4.60
N VAL A 62 -2.52 7.37 -4.86
CA VAL A 62 -1.49 7.60 -3.83
C VAL A 62 -0.78 8.96 -3.90
N PHE A 63 -1.11 9.81 -4.87
CA PHE A 63 -0.53 11.14 -4.96
C PHE A 63 -0.99 12.05 -3.81
N PHE A 64 0.00 12.58 -3.10
CA PHE A 64 -0.18 13.52 -2.00
C PHE A 64 0.59 14.81 -2.26
N ASP A 65 -0.09 15.95 -2.20
CA ASP A 65 0.52 17.28 -2.15
C ASP A 65 -0.05 18.01 -0.95
N GLU A 66 0.78 18.26 0.05
CA GLU A 66 0.39 18.88 1.32
C GLU A 66 -0.32 20.22 1.16
N LYS A 67 -0.03 20.97 0.08
CA LYS A 67 -0.60 22.29 -0.17
C LYS A 67 -2.02 22.23 -0.73
N THR A 68 -2.38 21.16 -1.41
CA THR A 68 -3.61 21.07 -2.21
C THR A 68 -4.52 19.91 -1.83
N VAL A 69 -4.01 18.93 -1.09
CA VAL A 69 -4.74 17.71 -0.73
C VAL A 69 -5.86 17.99 0.29
N SER A 70 -7.04 17.44 0.02
CA SER A 70 -8.14 17.48 0.98
C SER A 70 -7.92 16.46 2.12
N ALA A 71 -8.55 16.71 3.28
CA ALA A 71 -8.54 15.75 4.39
C ALA A 71 -9.11 14.37 3.97
N SER A 72 -10.17 14.37 3.17
CA SER A 72 -10.76 13.13 2.63
C SER A 72 -9.80 12.36 1.73
N ARG A 73 -9.00 13.07 0.91
CA ARG A 73 -7.99 12.43 0.06
C ARG A 73 -6.83 11.90 0.87
N LYS A 74 -6.37 12.64 1.88
CA LYS A 74 -5.35 12.16 2.82
C LYS A 74 -5.80 10.86 3.50
N GLN A 75 -7.05 10.83 4.00
CA GLN A 75 -7.63 9.62 4.60
C GLN A 75 -7.70 8.47 3.59
N TYR A 76 -8.15 8.72 2.37
CA TYR A 76 -8.21 7.70 1.31
C TYR A 76 -6.84 7.06 1.04
N ILE A 77 -5.80 7.89 0.86
CA ILE A 77 -4.42 7.39 0.63
C ILE A 77 -3.98 6.55 1.82
N THR A 78 -4.21 7.03 3.04
CA THR A 78 -3.87 6.27 4.25
C THR A 78 -4.55 4.90 4.27
N THR A 79 -5.86 4.87 3.98
CA THR A 79 -6.64 3.63 3.99
C THR A 79 -6.17 2.64 2.92
N VAL A 80 -5.95 3.10 1.69
CA VAL A 80 -5.51 2.22 0.59
C VAL A 80 -4.13 1.65 0.90
N VAL A 81 -3.17 2.46 1.31
CA VAL A 81 -1.83 1.96 1.64
C VAL A 81 -1.87 0.96 2.79
N ALA A 82 -2.62 1.26 3.86
CA ALA A 82 -2.76 0.34 4.99
C ALA A 82 -3.47 -0.97 4.58
N HIS A 83 -4.44 -0.92 3.66
CA HIS A 83 -5.14 -2.10 3.14
C HIS A 83 -4.17 -3.05 2.42
N GLU A 84 -3.36 -2.56 1.48
CA GLU A 84 -2.38 -3.39 0.76
C GLU A 84 -1.29 -3.97 1.68
N ILE A 85 -0.90 -3.22 2.70
CA ILE A 85 0.07 -3.69 3.71
C ILE A 85 -0.57 -4.74 4.63
N ALA A 86 -1.86 -4.64 4.95
CA ALA A 86 -2.57 -5.68 5.71
C ALA A 86 -2.66 -7.00 4.93
N HIS A 87 -2.81 -6.92 3.61
CA HIS A 87 -2.85 -8.09 2.74
C HIS A 87 -1.55 -8.92 2.75
N GLN A 88 -0.43 -8.34 3.19
CA GLN A 88 0.80 -9.09 3.40
C GLN A 88 0.64 -10.22 4.43
N TRP A 89 -0.29 -10.07 5.38
CA TRP A 89 -0.70 -11.15 6.28
C TRP A 89 -1.94 -11.88 5.75
N PHE A 90 -2.98 -11.13 5.35
CA PHE A 90 -4.27 -11.69 4.92
C PHE A 90 -4.43 -11.65 3.40
N GLY A 91 -4.11 -12.74 2.74
CA GLY A 91 -4.05 -12.84 1.28
C GLY A 91 -2.73 -13.45 0.85
N ASN A 92 -1.61 -12.94 1.38
CA ASN A 92 -0.27 -13.43 1.07
C ASN A 92 0.23 -14.51 2.03
N LEU A 93 0.38 -14.22 3.33
CA LEU A 93 0.84 -15.22 4.30
C LEU A 93 -0.23 -16.29 4.59
N VAL A 94 -1.48 -15.85 4.73
CA VAL A 94 -2.65 -16.72 4.84
C VAL A 94 -3.60 -16.40 3.69
N SER A 95 -3.68 -17.29 2.72
CA SER A 95 -4.58 -17.14 1.56
C SER A 95 -5.85 -17.98 1.75
N PRO A 96 -7.00 -17.54 1.22
CA PRO A 96 -8.21 -18.35 1.19
C PRO A 96 -7.96 -19.64 0.39
N ALA A 97 -8.61 -20.73 0.79
CA ALA A 97 -8.45 -22.01 0.10
C ALA A 97 -9.10 -21.99 -1.29
N TRP A 98 -10.12 -21.14 -1.46
CA TRP A 98 -10.85 -20.96 -2.71
C TRP A 98 -11.44 -19.55 -2.81
N TRP A 99 -11.64 -19.08 -4.05
CA TRP A 99 -12.23 -17.76 -4.35
C TRP A 99 -13.64 -17.54 -3.80
N GLY A 100 -14.37 -18.60 -3.45
CA GLY A 100 -15.68 -18.49 -2.82
C GLY A 100 -15.64 -18.02 -1.36
N GLU A 101 -14.45 -17.94 -0.76
CA GLU A 101 -14.20 -17.45 0.61
C GLU A 101 -13.64 -16.02 0.62
N LEU A 102 -13.55 -15.38 -0.56
CA LEU A 102 -13.02 -14.03 -0.73
C LEU A 102 -14.06 -12.94 -0.46
#